data_AF-A0A0B0EK45-F1
#
_entry.id   AF-A0A0B0EK45-F1
#
_cell.length_a   1.000
_cell.length_b   1.000
_cell.length_c   1.000
_cell.angle_alpha   90.00
_cell.angle_beta   90.00
_cell.angle_gamma   90.00
#
_symmetry.space_group_name_H-M   'P 1'
#
loop_
_entity.id
_entity.type
_entity.pdbx_description
1 polymer ?
#
loop_
_entity_poly.entity_id
_entity_poly.type
_entity_poly.pdbx_seq_one_letter_code
_entity_poly.pdbx_strand_id
1 'polypeptide(L)'
;MKEGKKIGLFTIMLCVFWFYFAYRVLLPYVTSGEHAQLDAGHFRRYSYLGSSMGEIVSTLFLHPVFVLKKILILEKLGYVVLLLLPVCFVSLFHIPTFFVGFSLAVANMLSTNIFQSSIRFYYTATITPFVFISCVYGLRFLLNKRGFMIKVAEKINPKIILSKPCFIYGFSSVILFSSIAGTVLYGPLPYSFDPYSDEFLVKNEGVEIVKEMLKTVPPDASVSAANNLGAHICNREKAFLFPFHHGEEPEYVIVNLAKPYYGTRLLREKFDAKLKELLFQRDYGVFYFKDGYTILKKGYKDKSGIKNIALTTDKPAHIVDVELNNEIDFWGYTLNAPVIRPKIPFRIIYFWKASNETDYNYNMLIKFVDESGKIVFQQDHEAVYGLYPTSSWNNKESISEAYWIELPITVNPGTYRIYVGIVDKIKQKTESIEKEFQGLHDLKKVGTIIVQKF
;
A
#
# COMPACT_ATOMS: atom_id res chain seq x y z
N MET A 1 -15.55 -11.35 46.88
CA MET A 1 -15.23 -12.40 45.87
C MET A 1 -16.45 -12.90 45.08
N LYS A 2 -17.62 -13.15 45.69
CA LYS A 2 -18.85 -13.56 44.97
C LYS A 2 -19.46 -12.46 44.08
N GLU A 3 -19.47 -11.21 44.52
CA GLU A 3 -20.00 -10.08 43.72
C GLU A 3 -19.21 -9.81 42.45
N GLY A 4 -17.87 -9.81 42.52
CA GLY A 4 -17.02 -9.65 41.35
C GLY A 4 -17.25 -10.73 40.27
N LYS A 5 -17.54 -11.97 40.69
CA LYS A 5 -17.91 -13.05 39.75
C LYS A 5 -19.26 -12.81 39.08
N LYS A 6 -20.25 -12.29 39.81
CA LYS A 6 -21.57 -11.95 39.26
C LYS A 6 -21.47 -10.81 38.24
N ILE A 7 -20.73 -9.76 38.59
CA ILE A 7 -20.48 -8.63 37.67
C ILE A 7 -19.77 -9.14 36.41
N GLY A 8 -18.70 -9.93 36.57
CA GLY A 8 -17.98 -10.50 35.42
C GLY A 8 -18.87 -11.36 34.51
N LEU A 9 -19.70 -12.24 35.09
CA LEU A 9 -20.64 -13.06 34.31
C LEU A 9 -21.67 -12.20 33.58
N PHE A 10 -22.25 -11.20 34.25
CA PHE A 10 -23.19 -10.27 33.64
C PHE A 10 -22.55 -9.51 32.47
N THR A 11 -21.33 -9.01 32.63
CA THR A 11 -20.58 -8.36 31.56
C THR A 11 -20.36 -9.30 30.37
N ILE A 12 -19.96 -10.55 30.61
CA ILE A 12 -19.79 -11.55 29.54
C ILE A 12 -21.10 -11.78 28.79
N MET A 13 -22.21 -12.00 29.51
CA MET A 13 -23.52 -12.21 28.89
C MET A 13 -23.97 -11.00 28.07
N LEU A 14 -23.76 -9.78 28.58
CA LEU A 14 -24.08 -8.55 27.87
C LEU A 14 -23.24 -8.38 26.59
N CYS A 15 -21.94 -8.67 26.65
CA CYS A 15 -21.07 -8.63 25.47
C CYS A 15 -21.46 -9.67 24.41
N VAL A 16 -21.78 -10.91 24.83
CA VAL A 16 -22.23 -11.96 23.91
C VAL A 16 -23.58 -11.60 23.28
N PHE A 17 -24.52 -11.10 24.08
CA PHE A 17 -25.81 -10.62 23.60
C PHE A 17 -25.62 -9.48 22.60
N TRP A 18 -24.85 -8.45 22.95
CA TRP A 18 -24.59 -7.31 22.06
C TRP A 18 -23.95 -7.76 20.75
N PHE A 19 -22.95 -8.64 20.80
CA PHE A 19 -22.32 -9.20 19.61
C PHE A 19 -23.34 -9.93 18.73
N TYR A 20 -24.16 -10.81 19.31
CA TYR A 20 -25.16 -11.57 18.56
C TYR A 20 -26.24 -10.65 17.97
N PHE A 21 -26.76 -9.70 18.74
CA PHE A 21 -27.73 -8.71 18.29
C PHE A 21 -27.16 -7.85 17.15
N ALA A 22 -25.97 -7.30 17.34
CA ALA A 22 -25.31 -6.48 16.34
C ALA A 22 -25.09 -7.26 15.04
N TYR A 23 -24.64 -8.51 15.13
CA TYR A 23 -24.33 -9.34 13.97
C TYR A 23 -25.58 -9.90 13.27
N ARG A 24 -26.57 -10.39 14.01
CA ARG A 24 -27.72 -11.12 13.44
C ARG A 24 -28.94 -10.24 13.16
N VAL A 25 -29.03 -9.08 13.80
CA VAL A 25 -30.19 -8.18 13.68
C VAL A 25 -29.77 -6.84 13.11
N LEU A 26 -28.89 -6.12 13.81
CA LEU A 26 -28.56 -4.73 13.44
C LEU A 26 -27.85 -4.66 12.09
N LEU A 27 -26.82 -5.48 11.87
CA LEU A 27 -26.04 -5.43 10.64
C LEU A 27 -26.92 -5.75 9.43
N PRO A 28 -27.65 -6.87 9.36
CA PRO A 28 -28.61 -7.12 8.27
C PRO A 28 -29.66 -6.03 8.09
N TYR A 29 -30.16 -5.42 9.17
CA TYR A 29 -31.14 -4.34 9.08
C TYR A 29 -30.57 -3.08 8.43
N VAL A 30 -29.33 -2.70 8.78
CA VAL A 30 -28.65 -1.52 8.23
C VAL A 30 -28.10 -1.82 6.82
N THR A 31 -27.79 -3.08 6.53
CA THR A 31 -27.21 -3.50 5.24
C THR A 31 -28.24 -4.05 4.25
N SER A 32 -29.49 -4.30 4.63
CA SER A 32 -30.50 -4.79 3.69
C SER A 32 -30.79 -3.75 2.59
N GLY A 33 -30.63 -4.14 1.31
CA GLY A 33 -30.74 -3.27 0.12
C GLY A 33 -29.47 -3.28 -0.74
N GLU A 34 -29.23 -2.23 -1.56
CA GLU A 34 -27.96 -2.05 -2.31
C GLU A 34 -26.70 -2.05 -1.42
N HIS A 35 -26.87 -1.83 -0.10
CA HIS A 35 -25.83 -1.87 0.93
C HIS A 35 -25.50 -3.29 1.44
N ALA A 36 -26.13 -4.34 0.89
CA ALA A 36 -25.92 -5.74 1.29
C ALA A 36 -24.49 -6.25 0.99
N GLN A 37 -23.68 -5.46 0.28
CA GLN A 37 -22.26 -5.75 0.05
C GLN A 37 -21.39 -5.65 1.31
N LEU A 38 -21.90 -5.08 2.41
CA LEU A 38 -21.18 -5.07 3.70
C LEU A 38 -21.06 -6.48 4.32
N ASP A 39 -21.77 -7.49 3.81
CA ASP A 39 -21.96 -8.79 4.47
C ASP A 39 -20.88 -9.87 4.22
N ALA A 40 -19.72 -9.55 3.63
CA ALA A 40 -18.69 -10.58 3.40
C ALA A 40 -17.23 -10.14 3.53
N GLY A 41 -16.92 -8.85 3.59
CA GLY A 41 -15.52 -8.39 3.50
C GLY A 41 -14.63 -8.80 4.68
N HIS A 42 -15.21 -8.91 5.88
CA HIS A 42 -14.47 -9.26 7.10
C HIS A 42 -14.37 -10.77 7.30
N PHE A 43 -15.46 -11.52 7.10
CA PHE A 43 -15.45 -12.99 7.19
C PHE A 43 -14.66 -13.65 6.07
N ARG A 44 -14.62 -13.06 4.87
CA ARG A 44 -13.79 -13.58 3.78
C ARG A 44 -12.31 -13.70 4.18
N ARG A 45 -11.85 -12.87 5.12
CA ARG A 45 -10.48 -12.93 5.67
C ARG A 45 -10.20 -14.16 6.53
N TYR A 46 -11.26 -14.84 7.00
CA TYR A 46 -11.23 -16.03 7.85
C TYR A 46 -11.84 -17.26 7.19
N SER A 47 -12.23 -17.16 5.91
CA SER A 47 -12.95 -18.21 5.17
C SER A 47 -12.25 -19.57 5.16
N TYR A 48 -10.92 -19.61 5.30
CA TYR A 48 -10.15 -20.87 5.41
C TYR A 48 -10.37 -21.61 6.74
N LEU A 49 -10.96 -20.96 7.76
CA LEU A 49 -11.33 -21.55 9.04
C LEU A 49 -12.76 -22.12 9.00
N GLY A 50 -13.59 -21.69 8.05
CA GLY A 50 -14.99 -22.10 7.94
C GLY A 50 -15.82 -21.14 7.10
N SER A 51 -16.94 -21.63 6.59
CA SER A 51 -17.94 -20.88 5.81
C SER A 51 -18.96 -20.15 6.69
N SER A 52 -19.03 -20.48 7.98
CA SER A 52 -19.91 -19.84 8.97
C SER A 52 -19.18 -19.57 10.28
N MET A 53 -19.73 -18.72 11.15
CA MET A 53 -19.17 -18.47 12.49
C MET A 53 -19.03 -19.76 13.31
N GLY A 54 -20.04 -20.65 13.24
CA GLY A 54 -20.02 -21.92 13.95
C GLY A 54 -18.88 -22.82 13.50
N GLU A 55 -18.63 -22.89 12.20
CA GLU A 55 -17.50 -23.63 11.63
C GLU A 55 -16.16 -23.02 12.02
N ILE A 56 -16.01 -21.69 11.96
CA ILE A 56 -14.78 -21.00 12.37
C ILE A 56 -14.46 -21.32 13.83
N VAL A 57 -15.44 -21.20 14.72
CA VAL A 57 -15.29 -21.54 16.14
C VAL A 57 -14.94 -23.02 16.30
N SER A 58 -15.62 -23.92 15.58
CA SER A 58 -15.35 -25.36 15.63
C SER A 58 -13.91 -25.68 15.21
N THR A 59 -13.43 -25.09 14.11
CA THR A 59 -12.06 -25.27 13.62
C THR A 59 -11.01 -24.78 14.62
N LEU A 60 -11.27 -23.66 15.31
CA LEU A 60 -10.35 -23.13 16.32
C LEU A 60 -10.10 -24.12 17.47
N PHE A 61 -11.11 -24.89 17.87
CA PHE A 61 -11.01 -25.84 18.97
C PHE A 61 -10.68 -27.27 18.53
N LEU A 62 -11.23 -27.73 17.41
CA LEU A 62 -11.08 -29.11 16.92
C LEU A 62 -9.82 -29.32 16.07
N HIS A 63 -9.26 -28.25 15.49
CA HIS A 63 -8.08 -28.32 14.62
C HIS A 63 -6.94 -27.39 15.08
N PRO A 64 -6.46 -27.48 16.33
CA PRO A 64 -5.48 -26.53 16.88
C PRO A 64 -4.13 -26.54 16.15
N VAL A 65 -3.67 -27.70 15.67
CA VAL A 65 -2.41 -27.80 14.90
C VAL A 65 -2.51 -27.04 13.58
N PHE A 66 -3.66 -27.08 12.91
CA PHE A 66 -3.91 -26.33 11.68
C PHE A 66 -3.85 -24.82 11.94
N VAL A 67 -4.49 -24.37 13.01
CA VAL A 67 -4.50 -22.95 13.43
C VAL A 67 -3.08 -22.49 13.78
N LEU A 68 -2.33 -23.28 14.56
CA LEU A 68 -0.95 -22.98 14.93
C LEU A 68 -0.05 -22.83 13.70
N LYS A 69 -0.18 -23.70 12.69
CA LYS A 69 0.57 -23.57 11.43
C LYS A 69 0.30 -22.27 10.68
N LYS A 70 -0.87 -21.65 10.86
CA LYS A 70 -1.23 -20.38 10.22
C LYS A 70 -0.69 -19.16 10.95
N ILE A 71 -0.52 -19.24 12.27
CA ILE A 71 -0.03 -18.12 13.09
C ILE A 71 1.47 -18.20 13.42
N LEU A 72 2.08 -19.40 13.43
CA LEU A 72 3.50 -19.62 13.69
C LEU A 72 4.34 -19.54 12.39
N ILE A 73 4.10 -18.51 11.58
CA ILE A 73 4.94 -18.18 10.42
C ILE A 73 5.78 -16.94 10.72
N LEU A 74 6.92 -16.81 10.04
CA LEU A 74 7.93 -15.81 10.34
C LEU A 74 7.36 -14.38 10.37
N GLU A 75 6.48 -14.06 9.42
CA GLU A 75 5.86 -12.74 9.28
C GLU A 75 4.97 -12.41 10.48
N LYS A 76 4.16 -13.37 10.93
CA LYS A 76 3.23 -13.20 12.06
C LYS A 76 3.96 -13.18 13.40
N LEU A 77 5.03 -13.95 13.54
CA LEU A 77 5.91 -13.91 14.71
C LEU A 77 6.67 -12.57 14.78
N GLY A 78 7.18 -12.09 13.63
CA GLY A 78 7.81 -10.78 13.51
C GLY A 78 6.87 -9.64 13.94
N TYR A 79 5.59 -9.72 13.58
CA TYR A 79 4.58 -8.77 14.06
C TYR A 79 4.46 -8.71 15.60
N VAL A 80 4.41 -9.86 16.28
CA VAL A 80 4.35 -9.91 17.75
C VAL A 80 5.65 -9.39 18.38
N VAL A 81 6.80 -9.73 17.80
CA VAL A 81 8.10 -9.19 18.22
C VAL A 81 8.10 -7.67 18.13
N LEU A 82 7.68 -7.10 17.00
CA LEU A 82 7.65 -5.66 16.78
C LEU A 82 6.64 -4.93 17.70
N LEU A 83 5.52 -5.57 18.04
CA LEU A 83 4.58 -5.03 19.04
C LEU A 83 5.20 -4.93 20.44
N LEU A 84 6.06 -5.87 20.82
CA LEU A 84 6.63 -5.97 22.16
C LEU A 84 8.01 -5.34 22.30
N LEU A 85 8.70 -5.10 21.17
CA LEU A 85 10.04 -4.53 21.11
C LEU A 85 10.15 -3.18 21.83
N PRO A 86 9.23 -2.20 21.67
CA PRO A 86 9.37 -0.90 22.34
C PRO A 86 9.41 -1.01 23.88
N VAL A 87 8.74 -2.02 24.44
CA VAL A 87 8.67 -2.25 25.89
C VAL A 87 9.60 -3.37 26.35
N CYS A 88 10.58 -3.76 25.52
CA CYS A 88 11.55 -4.81 25.79
C CYS A 88 10.91 -6.12 26.31
N PHE A 89 9.76 -6.51 25.75
CA PHE A 89 8.99 -7.70 26.14
C PHE A 89 8.52 -7.73 27.60
N VAL A 90 8.62 -6.63 28.35
CA VAL A 90 8.27 -6.58 29.78
C VAL A 90 6.79 -6.90 30.01
N SER A 91 5.94 -6.64 29.02
CA SER A 91 4.53 -7.02 29.01
C SER A 91 4.27 -8.50 29.28
N LEU A 92 5.22 -9.40 28.94
CA LEU A 92 5.09 -10.84 29.17
C LEU A 92 5.16 -11.24 30.65
N PHE A 93 5.68 -10.36 31.53
CA PHE A 93 5.73 -10.61 32.98
C PHE A 93 4.38 -10.38 33.69
N HIS A 94 3.34 -9.95 32.97
CA HIS A 94 1.98 -9.89 33.50
C HIS A 94 0.96 -10.52 32.52
N ILE A 95 0.99 -11.85 32.46
CA ILE A 95 0.19 -12.67 31.55
C ILE A 95 -1.32 -12.30 31.53
N PRO A 96 -2.01 -12.05 32.67
CA PRO A 96 -3.45 -11.80 32.64
C PRO A 96 -3.86 -10.58 31.82
N THR A 97 -3.13 -9.46 31.92
CA THR A 97 -3.41 -8.26 31.13
C THR A 97 -2.91 -8.42 29.69
N PHE A 98 -1.75 -9.04 29.51
CA PHE A 98 -1.21 -9.32 28.19
C PHE A 98 -2.20 -10.14 27.35
N PHE A 99 -2.86 -11.13 27.95
CA PHE A 99 -3.77 -12.02 27.24
C PHE A 99 -4.97 -11.29 26.62
N VAL A 100 -5.42 -10.19 27.24
CA VAL A 100 -6.51 -9.36 26.69
C VAL A 100 -6.08 -8.75 25.35
N GLY A 101 -4.94 -8.07 25.31
CA GLY A 101 -4.39 -7.51 24.06
C GLY A 101 -3.94 -8.58 23.07
N PHE A 102 -3.37 -9.68 23.57
CA PHE A 102 -2.90 -10.78 22.75
C PHE A 102 -4.04 -11.50 22.03
N SER A 103 -5.24 -11.59 22.63
CA SER A 103 -6.41 -12.15 21.94
C SER A 103 -6.76 -11.37 20.65
N LEU A 104 -6.63 -10.04 20.67
CA LEU A 104 -6.81 -9.18 19.51
C LEU A 104 -5.67 -9.35 18.49
N ALA A 105 -4.43 -9.50 18.97
CA ALA A 105 -3.29 -9.80 18.12
C ALA A 105 -3.45 -11.16 17.40
N VAL A 106 -3.96 -12.19 18.08
CA VAL A 106 -4.26 -13.50 17.48
C VAL A 106 -5.34 -13.37 16.40
N ALA A 107 -6.41 -12.61 16.65
CA ALA A 107 -7.43 -12.35 15.63
C ALA A 107 -6.85 -11.68 14.37
N ASN A 108 -5.93 -10.73 14.56
CA ASN A 108 -5.17 -10.10 13.47
C ASN A 108 -4.23 -11.10 12.76
N MET A 109 -3.58 -11.98 13.51
CA MET A 109 -2.67 -13.00 12.95
C MET A 109 -3.43 -14.04 12.12
N LEU A 110 -4.65 -14.41 12.53
CA LEU A 110 -5.50 -15.37 11.80
C LEU A 110 -6.06 -14.79 10.50
N SER A 111 -6.05 -13.48 10.30
CA SER A 111 -6.54 -12.87 9.07
C SER A 111 -5.64 -13.17 7.87
N THR A 112 -6.25 -13.50 6.73
CA THR A 112 -5.56 -13.54 5.43
C THR A 112 -5.16 -12.14 4.93
N ASN A 113 -5.68 -11.06 5.53
CA ASN A 113 -5.23 -9.71 5.23
C ASN A 113 -3.94 -9.40 6.02
N ILE A 114 -2.82 -9.40 5.33
CA ILE A 114 -1.49 -9.15 5.92
C ILE A 114 -1.38 -7.80 6.65
N PHE A 115 -2.17 -6.80 6.24
CA PHE A 115 -2.17 -5.48 6.87
C PHE A 115 -2.66 -5.52 8.33
N GLN A 116 -3.46 -6.52 8.73
CA GLN A 116 -3.89 -6.67 10.12
C GLN A 116 -2.77 -7.15 11.04
N SER A 117 -1.85 -7.93 10.52
CA SER A 117 -0.65 -8.41 11.24
C SER A 117 0.59 -7.60 10.89
N SER A 118 0.45 -6.27 10.83
CA SER A 118 1.55 -5.34 10.61
C SER A 118 1.43 -4.19 11.61
N ILE A 119 2.57 -3.74 12.14
CA ILE A 119 2.61 -2.57 13.04
C ILE A 119 2.39 -1.24 12.32
N ARG A 120 2.44 -1.25 10.99
CA ARG A 120 2.39 -0.05 10.14
C ARG A 120 0.97 0.42 9.83
N PHE A 121 -0.03 -0.37 10.21
CA PHE A 121 -1.43 -0.05 9.99
C PHE A 121 -2.17 0.09 11.33
N TYR A 122 -3.30 0.78 11.29
CA TYR A 122 -4.11 1.16 12.45
C TYR A 122 -4.65 -0.01 13.30
N TYR A 123 -4.55 -1.26 12.84
CA TYR A 123 -5.06 -2.44 13.56
C TYR A 123 -4.34 -2.70 14.90
N THR A 124 -3.17 -2.09 15.12
CA THR A 124 -2.46 -2.16 16.41
C THR A 124 -3.03 -1.22 17.46
N ALA A 125 -3.80 -0.19 17.07
CA ALA A 125 -4.31 0.83 17.99
C ALA A 125 -5.14 0.25 19.15
N THR A 126 -5.85 -0.86 18.90
CA THR A 126 -6.64 -1.57 19.92
C THR A 126 -5.81 -2.50 20.81
N ILE A 127 -4.58 -2.85 20.41
CA ILE A 127 -3.67 -3.75 21.12
C ILE A 127 -2.69 -2.95 22.00
N THR A 128 -2.20 -1.83 21.47
CA THR A 128 -1.15 -1.00 22.10
C THR A 128 -1.44 -0.64 23.56
N PRO A 129 -2.64 -0.18 23.96
CA PRO A 129 -2.92 0.12 25.37
C PRO A 129 -2.67 -1.07 26.31
N PHE A 130 -3.05 -2.28 25.90
CA PHE A 130 -2.85 -3.49 26.71
C PHE A 130 -1.38 -3.88 26.80
N VAL A 131 -0.59 -3.66 25.75
CA VAL A 131 0.87 -3.86 25.79
C VAL A 131 1.49 -2.98 26.88
N PHE A 132 1.15 -1.69 26.90
CA PHE A 132 1.68 -0.75 27.89
C PHE A 132 1.16 -0.99 29.31
N ILE A 133 -0.14 -1.26 29.50
CA ILE A 133 -0.69 -1.61 30.83
C ILE A 133 -0.03 -2.89 31.35
N SER A 134 0.14 -3.90 30.50
CA SER A 134 0.83 -5.14 30.88
C SER A 134 2.31 -4.89 31.20
N CYS A 135 2.97 -3.97 30.50
CA CYS A 135 4.33 -3.54 30.83
C CYS A 135 4.41 -2.92 32.24
N VAL A 136 3.47 -2.03 32.61
CA VAL A 136 3.41 -1.43 33.95
C VAL A 136 3.28 -2.49 35.04
N TYR A 137 2.36 -3.45 34.88
CA TYR A 137 2.21 -4.54 35.84
C TYR A 137 3.40 -5.51 35.82
N GLY A 138 3.99 -5.75 34.65
CA GLY A 138 5.21 -6.55 34.49
C GLY A 138 6.41 -5.94 35.21
N LEU A 139 6.59 -4.62 35.12
CA LEU A 139 7.59 -3.88 35.89
C LEU A 139 7.37 -4.03 37.40
N ARG A 140 6.11 -3.90 37.87
CA ARG A 140 5.79 -4.14 39.28
C ARG A 140 6.17 -5.56 39.71
N PHE A 141 5.88 -6.56 38.89
CA PHE A 141 6.27 -7.95 39.15
C PHE A 141 7.79 -8.10 39.26
N LEU A 142 8.55 -7.56 38.30
CA LEU A 142 10.02 -7.61 38.31
C LEU A 142 10.62 -6.88 39.51
N LEU A 143 10.11 -5.70 39.85
CA LEU A 143 10.56 -4.93 41.02
C LEU A 143 10.28 -5.64 42.34
N ASN A 144 9.25 -6.48 42.42
CA ASN A 144 8.98 -7.33 43.58
C ASN A 144 9.96 -8.51 43.67
N LYS A 145 10.54 -8.94 42.55
CA LYS A 145 11.58 -9.99 42.49
C LYS A 145 13.00 -9.46 42.71
N ARG A 146 13.18 -8.16 42.97
CA ARG A 146 14.51 -7.54 43.18
C ARG A 146 15.37 -8.21 44.24
N GLY A 147 14.78 -8.72 45.33
CA GLY A 147 15.55 -9.40 46.37
C GLY A 147 16.27 -10.66 45.88
N PHE A 148 15.67 -11.39 44.94
CA PHE A 148 16.33 -12.52 44.28
C PHE A 148 17.48 -12.04 43.39
N MET A 149 17.25 -10.97 42.60
CA MET A 149 18.28 -10.39 41.72
C MET A 149 19.47 -9.83 42.50
N ILE A 150 19.24 -9.21 43.66
CA ILE A 150 20.29 -8.73 44.58
C ILE A 150 21.15 -9.92 45.04
N LYS A 151 20.53 -11.01 45.54
CA LYS A 151 21.27 -12.21 45.98
C LYS A 151 22.11 -12.82 44.86
N VAL A 152 21.60 -12.84 43.64
CA VAL A 152 22.35 -13.32 42.46
C VAL A 152 23.54 -12.40 42.16
N ALA A 153 23.36 -11.08 42.20
CA ALA A 153 24.42 -10.11 41.97
C ALA A 153 25.52 -10.18 43.05
N GLU A 154 25.15 -10.31 44.31
CA GLU A 154 26.07 -10.48 45.45
C GLU A 154 26.92 -11.76 45.31
N LYS A 155 26.34 -12.84 44.78
CA LYS A 155 27.06 -14.09 44.50
C LYS A 155 28.11 -13.93 43.40
N ILE A 156 27.86 -13.08 42.41
CA ILE A 156 28.78 -12.82 41.29
C ILE A 156 29.89 -11.87 41.74
N ASN A 157 29.53 -10.80 42.45
CA ASN A 157 30.49 -9.84 43.00
C ASN A 157 29.93 -9.21 44.28
N PRO A 158 30.47 -9.54 45.46
CA PRO A 158 29.95 -9.07 46.75
C PRO A 158 30.13 -7.56 46.97
N LYS A 159 30.90 -6.86 46.12
CA LYS A 159 31.03 -5.39 46.18
C LYS A 159 29.86 -4.64 45.53
N ILE A 160 28.98 -5.33 44.80
CA ILE A 160 27.84 -4.70 44.13
C ILE A 160 26.75 -4.39 45.15
N ILE A 161 26.38 -3.11 45.28
CA ILE A 161 25.29 -2.64 46.14
C ILE A 161 24.15 -2.16 45.24
N LEU A 162 23.05 -2.92 45.18
CA LEU A 162 21.88 -2.57 44.37
C LEU A 162 20.70 -2.15 45.25
N SER A 163 20.32 -0.88 45.13
CA SER A 163 19.14 -0.33 45.81
C SER A 163 17.89 -0.42 44.92
N LYS A 164 16.69 -0.22 45.49
CA LYS A 164 15.44 -0.17 44.71
C LYS A 164 15.50 0.87 43.57
N PRO A 165 16.01 2.12 43.79
CA PRO A 165 16.26 3.06 42.70
C PRO A 165 17.12 2.51 41.55
N CYS A 166 18.17 1.72 41.84
CA CYS A 166 19.01 1.12 40.80
C CYS A 166 18.19 0.23 39.84
N PHE A 167 17.25 -0.57 40.36
CA PHE A 167 16.38 -1.39 39.53
C PHE A 167 15.37 -0.57 38.73
N ILE A 168 14.82 0.51 39.32
CA ILE A 168 13.90 1.40 38.60
C ILE A 168 14.63 2.06 37.43
N TYR A 169 15.78 2.68 37.67
CA TYR A 169 16.58 3.29 36.61
C TYR A 169 17.04 2.25 35.59
N GLY A 170 17.50 1.08 36.03
CA GLY A 170 17.92 0.00 35.13
C GLY A 170 16.79 -0.45 34.18
N PHE A 171 15.62 -0.81 34.71
CA PHE A 171 14.50 -1.25 33.88
C PHE A 171 13.95 -0.13 32.99
N SER A 172 13.81 1.09 33.53
CA SER A 172 13.36 2.24 32.74
C SER A 172 14.34 2.58 31.61
N SER A 173 15.65 2.52 31.86
CA SER A 173 16.67 2.75 30.83
C SER A 173 16.64 1.68 29.74
N VAL A 174 16.45 0.40 30.11
CA VAL A 174 16.31 -0.68 29.13
C VAL A 174 15.06 -0.47 28.26
N ILE A 175 13.92 -0.13 28.86
CA ILE A 175 12.69 0.15 28.10
C ILE A 175 12.88 1.38 27.21
N LEU A 176 13.47 2.46 27.73
CA LEU A 176 13.73 3.67 26.95
C LEU A 176 14.64 3.37 25.76
N PHE A 177 15.74 2.66 25.98
CA PHE A 177 16.65 2.23 24.92
C PHE A 177 15.92 1.36 23.89
N SER A 178 15.11 0.40 24.33
CA SER A 178 14.34 -0.48 23.44
C SER A 178 13.28 0.28 22.64
N SER A 179 12.64 1.29 23.23
CA SER A 179 11.70 2.20 22.56
C SER A 179 12.39 3.07 21.51
N ILE A 180 13.56 3.64 21.83
CA ILE A 180 14.36 4.43 20.88
C ILE A 180 14.83 3.53 19.75
N ALA A 181 15.42 2.38 20.05
CA ALA A 181 15.88 1.41 19.05
C ALA A 181 14.72 0.94 18.16
N GLY A 182 13.57 0.58 18.73
CA GLY A 182 12.39 0.18 17.97
C GLY A 182 11.89 1.30 17.05
N THR A 183 11.91 2.55 17.51
CA THR A 183 11.50 3.71 16.72
C THR A 183 12.49 4.03 15.60
N VAL A 184 13.79 3.96 15.87
CA VAL A 184 14.84 4.20 14.87
C VAL A 184 14.85 3.06 13.84
N LEU A 185 14.66 1.81 14.24
CA LEU A 185 14.72 0.68 13.31
C LEU A 185 13.42 0.44 12.52
N TYR A 186 12.25 0.66 13.14
CA TYR A 186 10.95 0.22 12.63
C TYR A 186 9.82 1.26 12.78
N GLY A 187 10.14 2.49 13.18
CA GLY A 187 9.16 3.52 13.47
C GLY A 187 8.74 4.31 12.23
N PRO A 188 7.60 5.03 12.29
CA PRO A 188 7.13 5.87 11.19
C PRO A 188 7.85 7.23 11.12
N LEU A 189 8.88 7.46 11.94
CA LEU A 189 9.52 8.77 12.03
C LEU A 189 10.50 8.99 10.86
N PRO A 190 10.67 10.24 10.39
CA PRO A 190 11.52 10.60 9.24
C PRO A 190 12.96 10.07 9.26
N TYR A 191 13.51 9.85 10.45
CA TYR A 191 14.88 9.38 10.67
C TYR A 191 14.95 7.87 10.94
N SER A 192 13.83 7.16 10.80
CA SER A 192 13.83 5.71 10.95
C SER A 192 14.49 5.05 9.74
N PHE A 193 15.19 3.94 9.99
CA PHE A 193 15.61 3.00 8.96
C PHE A 193 14.46 2.12 8.46
N ASP A 194 13.22 2.30 8.97
CA ASP A 194 12.06 1.66 8.36
C ASP A 194 11.78 2.31 7.01
N PRO A 195 11.79 1.54 5.93
CA PRO A 195 11.57 2.09 4.60
C PRO A 195 10.14 2.57 4.33
N TYR A 196 9.18 2.21 5.19
CA TYR A 196 7.84 2.82 5.14
C TYR A 196 7.81 4.23 5.76
N SER A 197 8.88 4.68 6.44
CA SER A 197 8.95 6.03 7.00
C SER A 197 8.81 7.12 5.93
N ASP A 198 9.26 6.85 4.70
CA ASP A 198 9.12 7.73 3.53
C ASP A 198 7.66 8.03 3.16
N GLU A 199 6.70 7.18 3.55
CA GLU A 199 5.27 7.42 3.35
C GLU A 199 4.73 8.51 4.29
N PHE A 200 5.38 8.71 5.45
CA PHE A 200 5.00 9.71 6.45
C PHE A 200 5.73 11.04 6.25
N LEU A 201 6.68 11.10 5.33
CA LEU A 201 7.30 12.36 4.91
C LEU A 201 6.28 13.18 4.11
N VAL A 202 6.06 14.43 4.54
CA VAL A 202 5.24 15.38 3.79
C VAL A 202 5.95 15.70 2.48
N LYS A 203 5.44 15.12 1.38
CA LYS A 203 5.87 15.46 0.02
C LYS A 203 5.04 16.65 -0.43
N ASN A 204 5.68 17.80 -0.61
CA ASN A 204 5.03 19.01 -1.13
C ASN A 204 4.68 18.91 -2.64
N GLU A 205 5.12 17.83 -3.31
CA GLU A 205 4.90 17.60 -4.73
C GLU A 205 3.39 17.54 -5.05
N GLY A 206 2.95 18.44 -5.93
CA GLY A 206 1.57 18.50 -6.40
C GLY A 206 0.56 19.11 -5.43
N VAL A 207 0.96 19.56 -4.23
CA VAL A 207 0.04 20.19 -3.27
C VAL A 207 -0.62 21.44 -3.86
N GLU A 208 0.16 22.34 -4.47
CA GLU A 208 -0.38 23.54 -5.10
C GLU A 208 -1.23 23.20 -6.32
N ILE A 209 -0.85 22.18 -7.10
CA ILE A 209 -1.66 21.68 -8.23
C ILE A 209 -3.02 21.20 -7.74
N VAL A 210 -3.05 20.41 -6.66
CA VAL A 210 -4.31 19.91 -6.08
C VAL A 210 -5.17 21.06 -5.55
N LYS A 211 -4.57 22.05 -4.87
CA LYS A 211 -5.31 23.24 -4.40
C LYS A 211 -5.90 24.05 -5.55
N GLU A 212 -5.12 24.30 -6.61
CA GLU A 212 -5.58 25.00 -7.82
C GLU A 212 -6.71 24.23 -8.50
N MET A 213 -6.50 22.92 -8.72
CA MET A 213 -7.45 22.01 -9.34
C MET A 213 -8.78 21.98 -8.59
N LEU A 214 -8.76 21.86 -7.25
CA LEU A 214 -9.99 21.77 -6.45
C LEU A 214 -10.82 23.06 -6.42
N LYS A 215 -10.21 24.23 -6.65
CA LYS A 215 -10.96 25.51 -6.78
C LYS A 215 -11.88 25.53 -8.00
N THR A 216 -11.60 24.69 -9.00
CA THR A 216 -12.41 24.59 -10.22
C THR A 216 -13.65 23.69 -10.06
N VAL A 217 -13.75 22.96 -8.95
CA VAL A 217 -14.85 22.03 -8.66
C VAL A 217 -15.81 22.69 -7.67
N PRO A 218 -17.11 22.81 -7.98
CA PRO A 218 -18.09 23.38 -7.05
C PRO A 218 -18.12 22.64 -5.70
N PRO A 219 -18.40 23.35 -4.59
CA PRO A 219 -18.43 22.77 -3.25
C PRO A 219 -19.59 21.81 -3.02
N ASP A 220 -20.68 21.94 -3.77
CA ASP A 220 -21.90 21.13 -3.72
C ASP A 220 -21.93 19.98 -4.74
N ALA A 221 -20.99 19.96 -5.68
CA ALA A 221 -20.91 18.92 -6.70
C ALA A 221 -20.61 17.54 -6.10
N SER A 222 -21.16 16.50 -6.73
CA SER A 222 -20.83 15.11 -6.40
C SER A 222 -19.45 14.73 -6.96
N VAL A 223 -18.57 14.20 -6.10
CA VAL A 223 -17.18 13.92 -6.47
C VAL A 223 -16.75 12.52 -6.06
N SER A 224 -16.17 11.78 -7.00
CA SER A 224 -15.39 10.58 -6.72
C SER A 224 -13.91 10.88 -6.82
N ALA A 225 -13.11 10.53 -5.81
CA ALA A 225 -11.67 10.82 -5.80
C ALA A 225 -10.82 9.59 -5.48
N ALA A 226 -9.65 9.51 -6.10
CA ALA A 226 -8.62 8.55 -5.74
C ALA A 226 -8.26 8.64 -4.25
N ASN A 227 -7.86 7.52 -3.63
CA ASN A 227 -7.65 7.43 -2.17
C ASN A 227 -6.68 8.47 -1.60
N ASN A 228 -5.66 8.85 -2.37
CA ASN A 228 -4.67 9.86 -1.99
C ASN A 228 -5.17 11.31 -2.14
N LEU A 229 -6.35 11.53 -2.74
CA LEU A 229 -6.97 12.84 -2.94
C LEU A 229 -8.29 12.99 -2.18
N GLY A 230 -8.89 11.87 -1.74
CA GLY A 230 -10.19 11.80 -1.10
C GLY A 230 -10.35 12.71 0.12
N ALA A 231 -9.31 12.80 0.97
CA ALA A 231 -9.37 13.64 2.18
C ALA A 231 -9.70 15.12 1.88
N HIS A 232 -9.32 15.63 0.70
CA HIS A 232 -9.58 17.01 0.31
C HIS A 232 -11.00 17.25 -0.21
N ILE A 233 -11.80 16.19 -0.38
CA ILE A 233 -13.18 16.29 -0.85
C ILE A 233 -14.24 15.87 0.17
N CYS A 234 -13.82 15.36 1.34
CA CYS A 234 -14.72 14.86 2.38
C CYS A 234 -15.58 15.93 3.07
N ASN A 235 -15.44 17.21 2.70
CA ASN A 235 -16.32 18.29 3.14
C ASN A 235 -17.61 18.41 2.32
N ARG A 236 -17.83 17.51 1.35
CA ARG A 236 -19.00 17.48 0.46
C ARG A 236 -20.05 16.48 0.98
N GLU A 237 -21.31 16.76 0.69
CA GLU A 237 -22.42 15.83 0.97
C GLU A 237 -22.24 14.50 0.22
N LYS A 238 -21.81 14.57 -1.05
CA LYS A 238 -21.58 13.42 -1.93
C LYS A 238 -20.11 13.27 -2.30
N ALA A 239 -19.37 12.55 -1.46
CA ALA A 239 -17.96 12.22 -1.67
C ALA A 239 -17.76 10.69 -1.73
N PHE A 240 -17.16 10.22 -2.81
CA PHE A 240 -16.98 8.79 -3.09
C PHE A 240 -15.50 8.41 -3.24
N LEU A 241 -15.14 7.21 -2.79
CA LEU A 241 -13.81 6.65 -3.04
C LEU A 241 -13.76 6.08 -4.45
N PHE A 242 -12.88 6.58 -5.31
CA PHE A 242 -12.77 6.07 -6.67
C PHE A 242 -12.36 4.58 -6.70
N PRO A 243 -13.05 3.72 -7.49
CA PRO A 243 -14.21 4.01 -8.36
C PRO A 243 -15.55 3.59 -7.75
N PHE A 244 -15.62 3.37 -6.44
CA PHE A 244 -16.82 2.92 -5.74
C PHE A 244 -17.75 4.09 -5.44
N HIS A 245 -18.85 4.15 -6.18
CA HIS A 245 -19.86 5.21 -6.08
C HIS A 245 -21.27 4.68 -5.78
N HIS A 246 -21.39 3.40 -5.39
CA HIS A 246 -22.62 2.79 -4.87
C HIS A 246 -23.90 3.06 -5.68
N GLY A 247 -23.83 2.98 -7.01
CA GLY A 247 -24.98 3.19 -7.89
C GLY A 247 -25.18 4.64 -8.37
N GLU A 248 -24.52 5.61 -7.75
CA GLU A 248 -24.55 7.01 -8.20
C GLU A 248 -23.52 7.29 -9.30
N GLU A 249 -23.80 8.17 -10.26
CA GLU A 249 -22.78 8.60 -11.24
C GLU A 249 -22.29 10.01 -10.88
N PRO A 250 -21.10 10.16 -10.28
CA PRO A 250 -20.61 11.44 -9.76
C PRO A 250 -20.33 12.42 -10.90
N GLU A 251 -20.62 13.71 -10.70
CA GLU A 251 -20.37 14.75 -11.71
C GLU A 251 -18.88 14.90 -12.03
N TYR A 252 -18.02 14.73 -11.02
CA TYR A 252 -16.58 14.86 -11.14
C TYR A 252 -15.84 13.62 -10.64
N VAL A 253 -14.80 13.21 -11.36
CA VAL A 253 -13.85 12.17 -10.95
C VAL A 253 -12.46 12.77 -10.87
N ILE A 254 -11.81 12.68 -9.72
CA ILE A 254 -10.51 13.28 -9.46
C ILE A 254 -9.47 12.19 -9.20
N VAL A 255 -8.46 12.10 -10.06
CA VAL A 255 -7.44 11.05 -10.02
C VAL A 255 -6.04 11.60 -10.29
N ASN A 256 -5.02 10.81 -10.00
CA ASN A 256 -3.67 11.04 -10.48
C ASN A 256 -3.27 9.87 -11.39
N LEU A 257 -3.10 10.11 -12.69
CA LEU A 257 -2.81 9.06 -13.69
C LEU A 257 -1.46 8.36 -13.45
N ALA A 258 -0.50 9.06 -12.85
CA ALA A 258 0.78 8.49 -12.48
C ALA A 258 0.68 7.58 -11.24
N LYS A 259 -0.29 7.84 -10.34
CA LYS A 259 -0.55 7.07 -9.11
C LYS A 259 -1.92 6.38 -9.18
N PRO A 260 -2.04 5.23 -9.86
CA PRO A 260 -3.30 4.60 -10.25
C PRO A 260 -4.01 3.91 -9.07
N TYR A 261 -4.46 4.70 -8.10
CA TYR A 261 -5.24 4.21 -6.97
C TYR A 261 -6.61 3.72 -7.44
N TYR A 262 -6.86 2.43 -7.27
CA TYR A 262 -8.16 1.78 -7.43
C TYR A 262 -8.63 1.33 -6.04
N GLY A 263 -9.57 2.07 -5.45
CA GLY A 263 -9.84 1.97 -4.02
C GLY A 263 -8.57 2.31 -3.22
N THR A 264 -8.22 1.48 -2.25
CA THR A 264 -7.08 1.71 -1.36
C THR A 264 -5.75 1.15 -1.88
N ARG A 265 -5.69 0.68 -3.13
CA ARG A 265 -4.51 -0.01 -3.70
C ARG A 265 -4.09 0.60 -5.03
N LEU A 266 -2.79 0.55 -5.33
CA LEU A 266 -2.25 0.89 -6.64
C LEU A 266 -2.45 -0.33 -7.56
N LEU A 267 -3.44 -0.26 -8.47
CA LEU A 267 -3.79 -1.36 -9.38
C LEU A 267 -3.97 -0.81 -10.79
N ARG A 268 -2.87 -0.74 -11.54
CA ARG A 268 -2.82 -0.03 -12.83
C ARG A 268 -3.82 -0.56 -13.85
N GLU A 269 -3.86 -1.86 -14.10
CA GLU A 269 -4.75 -2.45 -15.11
C GLU A 269 -6.23 -2.15 -14.83
N LYS A 270 -6.66 -2.28 -13.57
CA LYS A 270 -8.05 -1.98 -13.18
C LYS A 270 -8.34 -0.49 -13.25
N PHE A 271 -7.37 0.34 -12.89
CA PHE A 271 -7.47 1.79 -13.01
C PHE A 271 -7.64 2.22 -14.47
N ASP A 272 -6.79 1.72 -15.38
CA ASP A 272 -6.83 2.05 -16.80
C ASP A 272 -8.12 1.56 -17.46
N ALA A 273 -8.56 0.34 -17.13
CA ALA A 273 -9.85 -0.18 -17.61
C ALA A 273 -11.03 0.71 -17.18
N LYS A 274 -11.03 1.16 -15.91
CA LYS A 274 -12.09 2.05 -15.42
C LYS A 274 -12.01 3.45 -16.01
N LEU A 275 -10.80 3.96 -16.23
CA LEU A 275 -10.57 5.26 -16.87
C LEU A 275 -11.09 5.26 -18.31
N LYS A 276 -10.80 4.19 -19.07
CA LYS A 276 -11.34 3.96 -20.42
C LYS A 276 -12.86 3.86 -20.42
N GLU A 277 -13.44 3.13 -19.47
CA GLU A 277 -14.91 3.05 -19.31
C GLU A 277 -15.51 4.46 -19.13
N LEU A 278 -14.93 5.28 -18.25
CA LEU A 278 -15.42 6.64 -18.00
C LEU A 278 -15.36 7.51 -19.25
N LEU A 279 -14.20 7.56 -19.91
CA LEU A 279 -13.95 8.45 -21.05
C LEU A 279 -14.68 8.02 -22.33
N PHE A 280 -14.81 6.72 -22.57
CA PHE A 280 -15.32 6.21 -23.85
C PHE A 280 -16.74 5.64 -23.78
N GLN A 281 -17.26 5.33 -22.59
CA GLN A 281 -18.56 4.65 -22.43
C GLN A 281 -19.55 5.38 -21.50
N ARG A 282 -19.07 6.27 -20.63
CA ARG A 282 -19.90 6.94 -19.59
C ARG A 282 -20.00 8.46 -19.75
N ASP A 283 -19.64 8.98 -20.91
CA ASP A 283 -19.73 10.42 -21.24
C ASP A 283 -18.94 11.32 -20.28
N TYR A 284 -17.75 10.90 -19.84
CA TYR A 284 -16.82 11.78 -19.14
C TYR A 284 -15.79 12.36 -20.10
N GLY A 285 -15.45 13.63 -19.91
CA GLY A 285 -14.33 14.30 -20.59
C GLY A 285 -13.27 14.77 -19.60
N VAL A 286 -12.04 14.95 -20.09
CA VAL A 286 -10.91 15.46 -19.29
C VAL A 286 -11.08 16.98 -19.14
N PHE A 287 -11.55 17.41 -17.97
CA PHE A 287 -11.82 18.81 -17.63
C PHE A 287 -10.57 19.57 -17.20
N TYR A 288 -9.64 18.87 -16.53
CA TYR A 288 -8.38 19.43 -16.06
C TYR A 288 -7.30 18.37 -16.14
N PHE A 289 -6.09 18.76 -16.54
CA PHE A 289 -4.90 17.94 -16.50
C PHE A 289 -3.67 18.81 -16.20
N LYS A 290 -2.89 18.43 -15.19
CA LYS A 290 -1.57 19.02 -14.90
C LYS A 290 -0.74 18.00 -14.11
N ASP A 291 0.40 17.59 -14.64
CA ASP A 291 1.34 16.67 -13.99
C ASP A 291 0.69 15.36 -13.48
N GLY A 292 -0.18 14.76 -14.29
CA GLY A 292 -0.91 13.54 -13.93
C GLY A 292 -2.17 13.79 -13.09
N TYR A 293 -2.28 14.90 -12.38
CA TYR A 293 -3.51 15.28 -11.66
C TYR A 293 -4.61 15.64 -12.65
N THR A 294 -5.70 14.89 -12.59
CA THR A 294 -6.73 14.89 -13.62
C THR A 294 -8.11 15.02 -12.99
N ILE A 295 -8.92 15.92 -13.52
CA ILE A 295 -10.36 15.95 -13.28
C ILE A 295 -11.06 15.46 -14.54
N LEU A 296 -11.90 14.45 -14.40
CA LEU A 296 -12.90 14.10 -15.39
C LEU A 296 -14.23 14.71 -14.97
N LYS A 297 -14.95 15.28 -15.93
CA LYS A 297 -16.28 15.84 -15.72
C LYS A 297 -17.28 15.15 -16.65
N LYS A 298 -18.42 14.75 -16.09
CA LYS A 298 -19.52 14.15 -16.85
C LYS A 298 -20.14 15.18 -17.82
N GLY A 299 -20.44 14.77 -19.05
CA GLY A 299 -20.96 15.61 -20.12
C GLY A 299 -19.98 16.67 -20.63
N TYR A 300 -18.69 16.57 -20.31
CA TYR A 300 -17.69 17.53 -20.76
C TYR A 300 -17.30 17.27 -22.22
N LYS A 301 -17.62 18.22 -23.11
CA LYS A 301 -17.60 18.03 -24.56
C LYS A 301 -16.25 18.23 -25.23
N ASP A 302 -15.26 18.80 -24.53
CA ASP A 302 -13.95 19.06 -25.12
C ASP A 302 -13.19 17.75 -25.34
N LYS A 303 -12.89 17.47 -26.61
CA LYS A 303 -12.18 16.25 -27.05
C LYS A 303 -10.65 16.41 -27.01
N SER A 304 -10.13 17.62 -26.80
CA SER A 304 -8.70 17.88 -26.76
C SER A 304 -8.03 17.31 -25.50
N GLY A 305 -8.80 17.05 -24.44
CA GLY A 305 -8.25 16.70 -23.15
C GLY A 305 -7.42 15.40 -23.11
N ILE A 306 -7.71 14.41 -23.95
CA ILE A 306 -6.84 13.22 -24.11
C ILE A 306 -5.51 13.61 -24.75
N LYS A 307 -5.52 14.49 -25.76
CA LYS A 307 -4.28 15.02 -26.36
C LYS A 307 -3.49 15.84 -25.35
N ASN A 308 -4.14 16.58 -24.45
CA ASN A 308 -3.47 17.31 -23.38
C ASN A 308 -2.79 16.38 -22.35
N ILE A 309 -3.28 15.15 -22.20
CA ILE A 309 -2.61 14.10 -21.39
C ILE A 309 -1.38 13.56 -22.13
N ALA A 310 -1.52 13.31 -23.44
CA ALA A 310 -0.53 12.63 -24.26
C ALA A 310 0.65 13.52 -24.66
N LEU A 311 0.34 14.69 -25.24
CA LEU A 311 1.30 15.57 -25.89
C LEU A 311 2.15 16.30 -24.86
N THR A 312 3.42 16.46 -25.17
CA THR A 312 4.36 17.18 -24.31
C THR A 312 5.23 18.16 -25.10
N THR A 313 5.58 19.25 -24.44
CA THR A 313 6.65 20.16 -24.86
C THR A 313 7.92 19.99 -24.02
N ASP A 314 7.85 19.19 -22.95
CA ASP A 314 8.97 18.95 -22.07
C ASP A 314 10.01 18.07 -22.75
N LYS A 315 11.28 18.27 -22.40
CA LYS A 315 12.39 17.45 -22.88
C LYS A 315 12.77 16.41 -21.82
N PRO A 316 13.14 15.18 -22.22
CA PRO A 316 13.68 14.21 -21.27
C PRO A 316 15.00 14.71 -20.68
N ALA A 317 15.23 14.43 -19.40
CA ALA A 317 16.50 14.72 -18.73
C ALA A 317 17.63 13.84 -19.28
N HIS A 318 17.31 12.61 -19.65
CA HIS A 318 18.21 11.69 -20.36
C HIS A 318 17.71 11.52 -21.79
N ILE A 319 18.30 12.29 -22.71
CA ILE A 319 18.05 12.16 -24.15
C ILE A 319 18.83 10.95 -24.67
N VAL A 320 18.14 10.09 -25.42
CA VAL A 320 18.70 8.88 -26.02
C VAL A 320 18.55 8.92 -27.55
N ASP A 321 17.39 9.36 -28.05
CA ASP A 321 17.03 9.46 -29.47
C ASP A 321 17.35 8.17 -30.26
N VAL A 322 16.58 7.12 -29.98
CA VAL A 322 16.72 5.81 -30.62
C VAL A 322 15.48 5.46 -31.45
N GLU A 323 15.70 5.22 -32.74
CA GLU A 323 14.70 4.68 -33.65
C GLU A 323 14.34 3.24 -33.24
N LEU A 324 13.06 2.98 -32.98
CA LEU A 324 12.57 1.62 -32.67
C LEU A 324 12.07 0.93 -33.94
N ASN A 325 11.40 1.68 -34.81
CA ASN A 325 11.03 1.33 -36.17
C ASN A 325 10.93 2.62 -37.01
N ASN A 326 10.51 2.52 -38.27
CA ASN A 326 10.37 3.68 -39.16
C ASN A 326 9.29 4.70 -38.74
N GLU A 327 8.54 4.47 -37.65
CA GLU A 327 7.35 5.23 -37.27
C GLU A 327 7.48 5.88 -35.89
N ILE A 328 8.20 5.24 -34.95
CA ILE A 328 8.29 5.64 -33.55
C ILE A 328 9.74 5.61 -33.07
N ASP A 329 10.14 6.71 -32.45
CA ASP A 329 11.42 6.84 -31.75
C ASP A 329 11.19 6.89 -30.24
N PHE A 330 12.12 6.26 -29.51
CA PHE A 330 12.29 6.52 -28.08
C PHE A 330 13.19 7.75 -27.91
N TRP A 331 12.60 8.87 -27.50
CA TRP A 331 13.33 10.12 -27.31
C TRP A 331 14.19 10.07 -26.04
N GLY A 332 13.65 9.56 -24.94
CA GLY A 332 14.39 9.47 -23.69
C GLY A 332 13.51 9.30 -22.48
N TYR A 333 14.10 9.53 -21.30
CA TYR A 333 13.39 9.40 -20.03
C TYR A 333 13.85 10.42 -18.98
N THR A 334 12.99 10.64 -17.99
CA THR A 334 13.30 11.45 -16.80
C THR A 334 12.99 10.63 -15.54
N LEU A 335 13.93 10.62 -14.59
CA LEU A 335 13.76 10.00 -13.27
C LEU A 335 13.61 11.10 -12.21
N ASN A 336 12.74 10.90 -11.22
CA ASN A 336 12.63 11.81 -10.07
C ASN A 336 13.65 11.55 -8.97
N ALA A 337 14.37 10.42 -9.04
CA ALA A 337 15.36 10.02 -8.06
C ALA A 337 16.64 9.55 -8.76
N PRO A 338 17.83 10.02 -8.34
CA PRO A 338 19.11 9.57 -8.91
C PRO A 338 19.47 8.14 -8.46
N VAL A 339 18.84 7.65 -7.39
CA VAL A 339 19.05 6.33 -6.81
C VAL A 339 17.71 5.67 -6.59
N ILE A 340 17.57 4.44 -7.06
CA ILE A 340 16.38 3.61 -6.87
C ILE A 340 16.66 2.61 -5.75
N ARG A 341 15.65 2.34 -4.91
CA ARG A 341 15.69 1.27 -3.92
C ARG A 341 14.52 0.32 -4.16
N PRO A 342 14.69 -1.00 -4.02
CA PRO A 342 13.57 -1.93 -4.03
C PRO A 342 12.51 -1.50 -3.03
N LYS A 343 11.23 -1.80 -3.29
CA LYS A 343 10.10 -1.44 -2.40
C LYS A 343 9.83 0.04 -2.15
N ILE A 344 10.67 0.95 -2.65
CA ILE A 344 10.39 2.40 -2.65
C ILE A 344 9.92 2.80 -4.05
N PRO A 345 8.66 3.23 -4.23
CA PRO A 345 8.18 3.70 -5.52
C PRO A 345 8.98 4.92 -6.00
N PHE A 346 9.47 4.87 -7.24
CA PHE A 346 10.11 6.00 -7.91
C PHE A 346 9.31 6.35 -9.17
N ARG A 347 9.45 7.60 -9.64
CA ARG A 347 8.77 8.10 -10.82
C ARG A 347 9.70 8.08 -12.02
N ILE A 348 9.21 7.53 -13.12
CA ILE A 348 9.84 7.61 -14.43
C ILE A 348 8.84 8.22 -15.43
N ILE A 349 9.35 9.09 -16.30
CA ILE A 349 8.59 9.65 -17.42
C ILE A 349 9.27 9.17 -18.69
N TYR A 350 8.51 8.51 -19.57
CA TYR A 350 8.97 8.07 -20.88
C TYR A 350 8.58 9.11 -21.93
N PHE A 351 9.48 9.39 -22.86
CA PHE A 351 9.27 10.32 -23.95
C PHE A 351 9.42 9.60 -25.28
N TRP A 352 8.41 9.73 -26.13
CA TRP A 352 8.33 9.14 -27.46
C TRP A 352 8.18 10.23 -28.51
N LYS A 353 8.62 9.96 -29.74
CA LYS A 353 8.36 10.82 -30.90
C LYS A 353 7.73 9.99 -32.02
N ALA A 354 6.73 10.57 -32.68
CA ALA A 354 6.22 10.04 -33.93
C ALA A 354 7.09 10.54 -35.09
N SER A 355 7.80 9.62 -35.73
CA SER A 355 8.63 9.87 -36.92
C SER A 355 7.79 9.84 -38.19
N ASN A 356 6.77 8.97 -38.24
CA ASN A 356 5.76 8.89 -39.28
C ASN A 356 4.38 8.52 -38.68
N GLU A 357 3.31 8.80 -39.43
CA GLU A 357 1.97 8.32 -39.10
C GLU A 357 1.87 6.81 -39.35
N THR A 358 1.03 6.13 -38.56
CA THR A 358 0.89 4.66 -38.59
C THR A 358 -0.56 4.24 -38.43
N ASP A 359 -0.95 3.13 -39.04
CA ASP A 359 -2.25 2.47 -38.79
C ASP A 359 -2.15 1.44 -37.65
N TYR A 360 -0.93 1.16 -37.16
CA TYR A 360 -0.68 0.13 -36.16
C TYR A 360 -0.80 0.68 -34.74
N ASN A 361 -1.28 -0.19 -33.84
CA ASN A 361 -1.31 0.07 -32.41
C ASN A 361 -0.22 -0.74 -31.72
N TYR A 362 0.84 -0.06 -31.31
CA TYR A 362 1.96 -0.70 -30.63
C TYR A 362 1.77 -0.72 -29.11
N ASN A 363 2.22 -1.81 -28.50
CA ASN A 363 2.53 -1.85 -27.07
C ASN A 363 3.99 -1.49 -26.86
N MET A 364 4.22 -0.65 -25.87
CA MET A 364 5.54 -0.22 -25.41
C MET A 364 6.09 -1.30 -24.48
N LEU A 365 7.31 -1.76 -24.74
CA LEU A 365 8.00 -2.81 -23.98
C LEU A 365 9.15 -2.20 -23.21
N ILE A 366 9.16 -2.33 -21.88
CA ILE A 366 10.21 -1.76 -21.04
C ILE A 366 10.73 -2.81 -20.08
N LYS A 367 12.06 -2.99 -20.05
CA LYS A 367 12.72 -3.98 -19.20
C LYS A 367 13.92 -3.40 -18.48
N PHE A 368 14.10 -3.78 -17.22
CA PHE A 368 15.37 -3.61 -16.53
C PHE A 368 16.08 -4.94 -16.40
N VAL A 369 17.36 -4.93 -16.78
CA VAL A 369 18.16 -6.13 -16.95
C VAL A 369 19.44 -5.99 -16.15
N ASP A 370 19.81 -7.03 -15.41
CA ASP A 370 21.07 -7.07 -14.66
C ASP A 370 22.29 -7.31 -15.57
N GLU A 371 23.48 -7.39 -14.96
CA GLU A 371 24.73 -7.61 -15.70
C GLU A 371 24.77 -8.97 -16.41
N SER A 372 24.09 -9.98 -15.86
CA SER A 372 24.02 -11.35 -16.39
C SER A 372 23.03 -11.53 -17.54
N GLY A 373 22.24 -10.49 -17.85
CA GLY A 373 21.19 -10.54 -18.87
C GLY A 373 19.82 -10.98 -18.34
N LYS A 374 19.67 -11.14 -17.02
CA LYS A 374 18.38 -11.51 -16.41
C LYS A 374 17.49 -10.28 -16.28
N ILE A 375 16.24 -10.43 -16.70
CA ILE A 375 15.20 -9.41 -16.53
C ILE A 375 14.75 -9.42 -15.07
N VAL A 376 14.88 -8.28 -14.41
CA VAL A 376 14.49 -8.09 -13.01
C VAL A 376 13.20 -7.28 -12.85
N PHE A 377 12.82 -6.57 -13.90
CA PHE A 377 11.59 -5.79 -13.97
C PHE A 377 11.15 -5.70 -15.43
N GLN A 378 9.84 -5.79 -15.65
CA GLN A 378 9.20 -5.65 -16.94
C GLN A 378 7.94 -4.83 -16.78
N GLN A 379 7.71 -3.95 -17.73
CA GLN A 379 6.52 -3.13 -17.85
C GLN A 379 6.15 -3.00 -19.32
N ASP A 380 5.14 -3.74 -19.71
CA ASP A 380 4.57 -3.67 -21.04
C ASP A 380 3.22 -2.96 -20.94
N HIS A 381 3.00 -1.96 -21.79
CA HIS A 381 1.78 -1.15 -21.72
C HIS A 381 1.38 -0.54 -23.06
N GLU A 382 0.09 -0.19 -23.16
CA GLU A 382 -0.41 0.61 -24.27
C GLU A 382 0.02 2.07 -24.11
N ALA A 383 0.37 2.72 -25.21
CA ALA A 383 0.68 4.14 -25.27
C ALA A 383 -0.33 5.01 -24.49
N VAL A 384 0.18 5.90 -23.63
CA VAL A 384 -0.62 6.90 -22.89
C VAL A 384 -1.77 6.23 -22.15
N TYR A 385 -1.46 5.16 -21.41
CA TYR A 385 -2.43 4.43 -20.59
C TYR A 385 -3.56 3.78 -21.43
N GLY A 386 -3.33 3.64 -22.74
CA GLY A 386 -4.28 3.22 -23.75
C GLY A 386 -5.36 4.25 -24.09
N LEU A 387 -5.17 5.52 -23.71
CA LEU A 387 -6.09 6.61 -24.04
C LEU A 387 -5.78 7.24 -25.40
N TYR A 388 -4.51 7.25 -25.81
CA TYR A 388 -4.04 7.83 -27.06
C TYR A 388 -3.13 6.83 -27.78
N PRO A 389 -3.72 5.88 -28.52
CA PRO A 389 -2.98 4.79 -29.13
C PRO A 389 -2.09 5.30 -30.27
N THR A 390 -1.05 4.54 -30.64
CA THR A 390 -0.04 5.00 -31.61
C THR A 390 -0.61 5.31 -32.99
N SER A 391 -1.69 4.65 -33.40
CA SER A 391 -2.38 4.97 -34.66
C SER A 391 -3.04 6.36 -34.69
N SER A 392 -3.18 7.01 -33.53
CA SER A 392 -3.70 8.37 -33.42
C SER A 392 -2.60 9.43 -33.39
N TRP A 393 -1.32 9.03 -33.36
CA TRP A 393 -0.20 9.94 -33.29
C TRP A 393 0.05 10.59 -34.65
N ASN A 394 0.12 11.91 -34.68
CA ASN A 394 0.43 12.67 -35.90
C ASN A 394 1.94 12.84 -36.06
N ASN A 395 2.39 13.04 -37.29
CA ASN A 395 3.80 13.24 -37.58
C ASN A 395 4.41 14.37 -36.72
N LYS A 396 5.58 14.10 -36.11
CA LYS A 396 6.33 14.98 -35.20
C LYS A 396 5.68 15.25 -33.84
N GLU A 397 4.59 14.58 -33.49
CA GLU A 397 4.06 14.64 -32.12
C GLU A 397 5.10 14.08 -31.14
N SER A 398 5.29 14.80 -30.04
CA SER A 398 6.09 14.36 -28.90
C SER A 398 5.15 13.95 -27.77
N ILE A 399 5.33 12.73 -27.27
CA ILE A 399 4.43 12.10 -26.32
C ILE A 399 5.18 11.86 -25.02
N SER A 400 4.53 12.14 -23.88
CA SER A 400 5.05 11.73 -22.57
C SER A 400 4.05 10.94 -21.77
N GLU A 401 4.54 10.00 -20.99
CA GLU A 401 3.74 9.25 -20.03
C GLU A 401 4.54 8.98 -18.75
N ALA A 402 3.89 9.22 -17.61
CA ALA A 402 4.51 9.11 -16.30
C ALA A 402 4.03 7.86 -15.55
N TYR A 403 4.95 7.18 -14.88
CA TYR A 403 4.69 5.99 -14.09
C TYR A 403 5.39 6.06 -12.74
N TRP A 404 4.71 5.60 -11.69
CA TRP A 404 5.34 5.27 -10.42
C TRP A 404 5.57 3.76 -10.36
N ILE A 405 6.84 3.37 -10.31
CA ILE A 405 7.30 1.98 -10.39
C ILE A 405 7.91 1.57 -9.04
N GLU A 406 7.62 0.35 -8.61
CA GLU A 406 8.24 -0.29 -7.45
C GLU A 406 9.02 -1.52 -7.92
N LEU A 407 10.33 -1.57 -7.62
CA LEU A 407 11.11 -2.79 -7.87
C LEU A 407 10.85 -3.84 -6.79
N PRO A 408 10.76 -5.14 -7.15
CA PRO A 408 10.65 -6.22 -6.17
C PRO A 408 11.82 -6.21 -5.18
N ILE A 409 11.57 -6.59 -3.93
CA ILE A 409 12.62 -6.70 -2.88
C ILE A 409 13.75 -7.67 -3.25
N THR A 410 13.50 -8.56 -4.21
CA THR A 410 14.48 -9.53 -4.73
C THR A 410 15.50 -8.91 -5.68
N VAL A 411 15.34 -7.64 -6.06
CA VAL A 411 16.30 -6.93 -6.90
C VAL A 411 17.49 -6.50 -6.04
N ASN A 412 18.68 -6.99 -6.38
CA ASN A 412 19.91 -6.71 -5.62
C ASN A 412 20.46 -5.31 -5.94
N PRO A 413 21.26 -4.71 -5.04
CA PRO A 413 21.99 -3.49 -5.36
C PRO A 413 22.94 -3.70 -6.55
N GLY A 414 22.99 -2.72 -7.46
CA GLY A 414 23.82 -2.81 -8.67
C GLY A 414 23.37 -1.85 -9.76
N THR A 415 24.06 -1.92 -10.91
CA THR A 415 23.69 -1.15 -12.11
C THR A 415 22.84 -2.02 -13.03
N TYR A 416 21.69 -1.51 -13.44
CA TYR A 416 20.76 -2.21 -14.32
C TYR A 416 20.62 -1.46 -15.64
N ARG A 417 20.51 -2.20 -16.74
CA ARG A 417 20.36 -1.65 -18.10
C ARG A 417 18.88 -1.53 -18.42
N ILE A 418 18.47 -0.39 -18.97
CA ILE A 418 17.11 -0.16 -19.47
C ILE A 418 17.07 -0.61 -20.93
N TYR A 419 16.12 -1.47 -21.25
CA TYR A 419 15.78 -1.87 -22.61
C TYR A 419 14.37 -1.41 -22.96
N VAL A 420 14.21 -0.89 -24.18
CA VAL A 420 12.95 -0.39 -24.70
C VAL A 420 12.70 -0.98 -26.09
N GLY A 421 11.44 -1.26 -26.40
CA GLY A 421 11.00 -1.64 -27.74
C GLY A 421 9.50 -1.49 -27.92
N ILE A 422 9.01 -1.91 -29.07
CA ILE A 422 7.59 -1.87 -29.43
C ILE A 422 7.18 -3.18 -30.11
N VAL A 423 5.92 -3.57 -29.92
CA VAL A 423 5.31 -4.72 -30.60
C VAL A 423 3.89 -4.40 -31.03
N ASP A 424 3.50 -4.80 -32.23
CA ASP A 424 2.12 -4.66 -32.70
C ASP A 424 1.17 -5.46 -31.79
N LYS A 425 0.15 -4.76 -31.26
CA LYS A 425 -0.85 -5.30 -30.34
C LYS A 425 -1.62 -6.49 -30.91
N ILE A 426 -1.85 -6.54 -32.22
CA ILE A 426 -2.56 -7.67 -32.85
C ILE A 426 -1.65 -8.90 -32.91
N LYS A 427 -0.39 -8.71 -33.32
CA LYS A 427 0.61 -9.78 -33.34
C LYS A 427 0.80 -10.38 -31.95
N GLN A 428 0.91 -9.54 -30.92
CA GLN A 428 1.05 -9.99 -29.53
C GLN A 428 -0.10 -10.89 -29.04
N LYS A 429 -1.33 -10.71 -29.54
CA LYS A 429 -2.49 -11.53 -29.14
C LYS A 429 -2.64 -12.84 -29.90
N THR A 430 -2.17 -12.91 -31.14
CA THR A 430 -2.56 -13.97 -32.09
C THR A 430 -1.59 -15.15 -32.06
N GLU A 431 -0.31 -14.88 -31.81
CA GLU A 431 0.71 -15.91 -31.70
C GLU A 431 1.04 -16.11 -30.21
N SER A 432 1.47 -17.32 -29.83
CA SER A 432 2.04 -17.59 -28.50
C SER A 432 3.42 -16.93 -28.31
N ILE A 433 3.56 -15.65 -28.71
CA ILE A 433 4.78 -14.84 -28.70
C ILE A 433 5.16 -14.36 -27.29
N GLU A 434 4.37 -14.72 -26.27
CA GLU A 434 4.75 -14.47 -24.88
C GLU A 434 6.15 -15.01 -24.55
N LYS A 435 6.68 -16.00 -25.30
CA LYS A 435 8.05 -16.51 -25.15
C LYS A 435 9.11 -15.77 -25.98
N GLU A 436 8.81 -15.29 -27.18
CA GLU A 436 9.80 -14.70 -28.10
C GLU A 436 10.18 -13.28 -27.65
N PHE A 437 9.19 -12.47 -27.25
CA PHE A 437 9.42 -11.14 -26.70
C PHE A 437 9.82 -11.15 -25.22
N GLN A 438 10.09 -12.30 -24.59
CA GLN A 438 10.83 -12.31 -23.31
C GLN A 438 12.31 -11.98 -23.53
N GLY A 439 12.85 -12.22 -24.73
CA GLY A 439 14.24 -11.90 -25.06
C GLY A 439 14.56 -10.41 -25.09
N LEU A 440 15.85 -10.09 -25.22
CA LEU A 440 16.36 -8.73 -25.41
C LEU A 440 16.68 -8.42 -26.88
N HIS A 441 16.58 -9.40 -27.78
CA HIS A 441 17.03 -9.29 -29.16
C HIS A 441 16.35 -8.18 -29.94
N ASP A 442 15.05 -7.99 -29.72
CA ASP A 442 14.24 -6.96 -30.40
C ASP A 442 14.14 -5.65 -29.61
N LEU A 443 14.86 -5.54 -28.49
CA LEU A 443 14.85 -4.35 -27.64
C LEU A 443 16.16 -3.57 -27.79
N LYS A 444 16.07 -2.25 -27.73
CA LYS A 444 17.23 -1.35 -27.74
C LYS A 444 17.63 -1.02 -26.31
N LYS A 445 18.92 -1.10 -26.00
CA LYS A 445 19.46 -0.61 -24.73
C LYS A 445 19.50 0.92 -24.78
N VAL A 446 18.80 1.58 -23.85
CA VAL A 446 18.63 3.05 -23.87
C VAL A 446 19.28 3.77 -22.69
N GLY A 447 19.72 3.05 -21.66
CA GLY A 447 20.34 3.68 -20.49
C GLY A 447 20.66 2.71 -19.37
N THR A 448 20.99 3.27 -18.22
CA THR A 448 21.20 2.52 -16.97
C THR A 448 20.57 3.21 -15.78
N ILE A 449 20.17 2.42 -14.79
CA ILE A 449 19.73 2.88 -13.47
C ILE A 449 20.61 2.27 -12.39
N ILE A 450 20.78 2.98 -11.28
CA ILE A 450 21.51 2.50 -10.11
C ILE A 450 20.51 2.12 -9.02
N VAL A 451 20.56 0.86 -8.62
CA VAL A 451 19.77 0.33 -7.50
C VAL A 451 20.67 0.20 -6.28
N GLN A 452 20.26 0.78 -5.17
CA GLN A 452 20.91 0.62 -3.87
C GLN A 452 20.14 -0.35 -2.99
N LYS A 453 20.82 -0.80 -1.93
CA LYS A 453 20.16 -1.58 -0.89
C LYS A 453 19.02 -0.75 -0.29
N PHE A 454 17.91 -1.43 -0.06
CA PHE A 454 16.79 -0.93 0.71
C PHE A 454 17.22 -0.48 2.09
#